data_AF-A0AAW1LSF3-F1
#
_entry.id   AF-A0AAW1LSF3-F1
#
_cell.length_a   1.000
_cell.length_b   1.000
_cell.length_c   1.000
_cell.angle_alpha   90.00
_cell.angle_beta   90.00
_cell.angle_gamma   90.00
#
_symmetry.space_group_name_H-M   'P 1'
#
loop_
_entity.id
_entity.type
_entity.pdbx_description
1 polymer ?
#
loop_
_entity_poly.entity_id
_entity_poly.type
_entity_poly.pdbx_seq_one_letter_code
_entity_poly.pdbx_strand_id
1 'polypeptide(L)'
;MACDRGDRGLVIRSMQPFKSSDIDIETYVFRMYRTVVRLQELRETVAQFIIGLKQLSKDCQYGTFLDDTLRDNFVKVLEDEQIQGKLLLKEDLKFSRACEIVQHMELTQRENCRYHQEESKKAVTIEERISSTLH
;
A
#
# COMPACT_ATOMS: atom_id res chain seq x y z
N MET A 1 -45.63 -33.68 3.68
CA MET A 1 -44.45 -33.84 4.57
C MET A 1 -43.85 -35.21 4.29
N ALA A 2 -42.53 -35.31 4.43
CA ALA A 2 -41.62 -36.44 4.12
C ALA A 2 -41.09 -36.50 2.67
N CYS A 3 -40.00 -35.76 2.43
CA CYS A 3 -39.03 -36.11 1.39
C CYS A 3 -38.19 -37.28 1.91
N ASP A 4 -38.04 -38.29 1.06
CA ASP A 4 -37.32 -39.51 1.30
C ASP A 4 -35.79 -39.30 1.28
N ARG A 5 -35.10 -39.96 2.19
CA ARG A 5 -33.65 -39.86 2.41
C ARG A 5 -32.95 -40.89 1.51
N GLY A 6 -32.54 -40.45 0.33
CA GLY A 6 -31.65 -41.21 -0.54
C GLY A 6 -30.18 -40.89 -0.25
N ASP A 7 -29.56 -41.77 0.53
CA ASP A 7 -28.12 -41.84 0.75
C ASP A 7 -27.37 -41.95 -0.60
N ARG A 8 -26.49 -40.99 -0.89
CA ARG A 8 -25.53 -41.09 -2.00
C ARG A 8 -24.16 -40.67 -1.52
N GLY A 9 -23.62 -41.50 -0.64
CA GLY A 9 -22.19 -41.68 -0.51
C GLY A 9 -21.53 -41.92 -1.88
N LEU A 10 -20.43 -41.18 -2.07
CA LEU A 10 -19.22 -41.56 -2.76
C LEU A 10 -19.28 -41.85 -4.27
N VAL A 11 -18.89 -40.83 -5.06
CA VAL A 11 -17.91 -41.05 -6.13
C VAL A 11 -17.08 -39.77 -6.32
N ILE A 12 -16.11 -39.56 -5.42
CA ILE A 12 -14.88 -38.87 -5.85
C ILE A 12 -14.16 -39.87 -6.75
N ARG A 13 -14.65 -39.98 -7.99
CA ARG A 13 -13.99 -40.69 -9.07
C ARG A 13 -12.73 -39.91 -9.39
N SER A 14 -11.60 -40.41 -8.89
CA SER A 14 -10.30 -40.28 -9.54
C SER A 14 -10.01 -38.87 -10.10
N MET A 15 -10.09 -37.85 -9.24
CA MET A 15 -9.30 -36.65 -9.49
C MET A 15 -7.87 -37.10 -9.22
N GLN A 16 -7.12 -37.43 -10.27
CA GLN A 16 -5.72 -37.74 -10.11
C GLN A 16 -5.08 -36.60 -9.30
N PRO A 17 -4.22 -36.90 -8.32
CA PRO A 17 -3.47 -35.85 -7.64
C PRO A 17 -2.76 -35.07 -8.74
N PHE A 18 -3.08 -33.78 -8.84
CA PHE A 18 -2.43 -32.87 -9.77
C PHE A 18 -0.96 -32.88 -9.38
N LYS A 19 -0.16 -33.69 -10.07
CA LYS A 19 1.29 -33.66 -9.94
C LYS A 19 1.75 -32.38 -10.61
N SER A 20 1.77 -31.30 -9.85
CA SER A 20 2.64 -30.17 -10.14
C SER A 20 3.68 -30.12 -9.04
N SER A 21 4.85 -30.67 -9.33
CA SER A 21 6.07 -30.04 -8.85
C SER A 21 5.96 -28.54 -9.16
N ASP A 22 6.19 -27.71 -8.14
CA ASP A 22 6.66 -26.31 -8.21
C ASP A 22 5.79 -25.22 -7.54
N ILE A 23 4.62 -25.49 -6.95
CA ILE A 23 3.96 -24.50 -6.08
C ILE A 23 3.30 -25.19 -4.88
N ASP A 24 3.96 -25.16 -3.73
CA ASP A 24 3.30 -25.49 -2.47
C ASP A 24 2.17 -24.49 -2.21
N ILE A 25 0.94 -24.98 -2.05
CA ILE A 25 -0.24 -24.16 -1.73
C ILE A 25 0.00 -23.34 -0.45
N GLU A 26 0.77 -23.89 0.49
CA GLU A 26 1.25 -23.22 1.71
C GLU A 26 2.09 -21.97 1.37
N THR A 27 2.94 -22.05 0.35
CA THR A 27 3.75 -20.92 -0.15
C THR A 27 2.88 -19.87 -0.85
N TYR A 28 1.86 -20.27 -1.60
CA TYR A 28 0.99 -19.31 -2.31
C TYR A 28 0.16 -18.45 -1.36
N VAL A 29 -0.54 -19.08 -0.41
CA VAL A 29 -1.35 -18.37 0.61
C VAL A 29 -0.45 -17.48 1.47
N PHE A 30 0.72 -17.98 1.86
CA PHE A 30 1.70 -17.22 2.65
C PHE A 30 2.23 -15.99 1.92
N ARG A 31 2.50 -16.10 0.61
CA ARG A 31 2.98 -14.98 -0.23
C ARG A 31 1.91 -13.89 -0.43
N MET A 32 0.68 -14.29 -0.68
CA MET A 32 -0.48 -13.38 -0.75
C MET A 32 -0.67 -12.65 0.59
N TYR A 33 -0.67 -13.40 1.69
CA TYR A 33 -0.78 -12.84 3.04
C TYR A 33 0.32 -11.81 3.31
N ARG A 34 1.60 -12.13 3.04
CA ARG A 34 2.73 -11.20 3.25
C ARG A 34 2.58 -9.86 2.53
N THR A 35 1.98 -9.86 1.35
CA THR A 35 1.76 -8.62 0.60
C THR A 35 0.63 -7.80 1.21
N VAL A 36 -0.43 -8.48 1.68
CA VAL A 36 -1.62 -7.85 2.28
C VAL A 36 -1.35 -7.31 3.69
N VAL A 37 -0.45 -7.95 4.44
CA VAL A 37 -0.11 -7.51 5.80
C VAL A 37 1.11 -6.60 5.89
N ARG A 38 1.77 -6.30 4.76
CA ARG A 38 2.90 -5.37 4.79
C ARG A 38 2.42 -3.98 5.19
N LEU A 39 2.97 -3.45 6.27
CA LEU A 39 2.77 -2.08 6.72
C LEU A 39 3.94 -1.20 6.25
N GLN A 40 3.72 0.11 6.15
CA GLN A 40 4.76 1.09 5.95
C GLN A 40 5.57 1.20 7.24
N GLU A 41 6.89 1.06 7.16
CA GLU A 41 7.76 1.21 8.34
C GLU A 41 7.83 2.69 8.76
N LEU A 42 8.08 2.95 10.05
CA LEU A 42 8.05 4.28 10.71
C LEU A 42 8.98 5.34 10.10
N ARG A 43 9.87 4.96 9.17
CA ARG A 43 10.79 5.85 8.44
C ARG A 43 10.86 5.53 6.94
N GLU A 44 10.02 4.64 6.45
CA GLU A 44 10.00 4.26 5.03
C GLU A 44 9.28 5.35 4.25
N THR A 45 9.93 5.86 3.21
CA THR A 45 9.28 6.82 2.31
C THR A 45 8.22 6.11 1.47
N VAL A 46 7.21 6.84 0.98
CA VAL A 46 6.17 6.25 0.13
C VAL A 46 6.78 5.54 -1.08
N ALA A 47 7.85 6.12 -1.66
CA ALA A 47 8.56 5.52 -2.79
C ALA A 47 9.20 4.16 -2.44
N GLN A 48 9.83 4.04 -1.27
CA GLN A 48 10.43 2.79 -0.81
C GLN A 48 9.35 1.72 -0.55
N PHE A 49 8.23 2.12 0.05
CA PHE A 49 7.09 1.24 0.28
C PHE A 49 6.52 0.70 -1.04
N ILE A 50 6.34 1.55 -2.05
CA ILE A 50 5.89 1.15 -3.39
C ILE A 50 6.84 0.14 -4.03
N ILE A 51 8.16 0.35 -3.93
CA ILE A 51 9.16 -0.58 -4.45
C ILE A 51 9.07 -1.93 -3.74
N GLY A 52 8.95 -1.92 -2.41
CA GLY A 52 8.80 -3.12 -1.60
C GLY A 52 7.53 -3.92 -1.91
N LEU A 53 6.40 -3.24 -2.08
CA LEU A 53 5.13 -3.83 -2.54
C LEU A 53 5.28 -4.50 -3.90
N LYS A 54 5.87 -3.79 -4.88
CA LYS A 54 6.12 -4.33 -6.23
C LYS A 54 7.07 -5.52 -6.22
N GLN A 55 8.06 -5.54 -5.33
CA GLN A 55 8.98 -6.66 -5.21
C GLN A 55 8.27 -7.90 -4.66
N LEU A 56 7.48 -7.75 -3.60
CA LEU A 56 6.70 -8.85 -3.02
C LEU A 56 5.64 -9.38 -3.99
N SER A 57 5.10 -8.51 -4.84
CA SER A 57 4.07 -8.89 -5.80
C SER A 57 4.59 -9.64 -7.02
N LYS A 58 5.87 -9.48 -7.40
CA LYS A 58 6.50 -10.24 -8.51
C LYS A 58 6.45 -11.74 -8.29
N ASP A 59 6.51 -12.12 -7.02
CA ASP A 59 6.54 -13.48 -6.54
C ASP A 59 5.14 -14.10 -6.37
N CYS A 60 4.08 -13.32 -6.52
CA CYS A 60 2.72 -13.78 -6.28
C CYS A 60 1.95 -13.93 -7.60
N GLN A 61 1.27 -15.05 -7.81
CA GLN A 61 0.34 -15.22 -8.93
C GLN A 61 -1.00 -14.53 -8.62
N TYR A 62 -1.01 -13.20 -8.72
CA TYR A 62 -2.22 -12.38 -8.58
C TYR A 62 -3.12 -12.37 -9.81
N GLY A 63 -2.57 -12.75 -10.98
CA GLY A 63 -3.30 -12.69 -12.24
C GLY A 63 -3.85 -11.29 -12.53
N THR A 64 -5.15 -11.21 -12.80
CA THR A 64 -5.85 -9.96 -13.17
C THR A 64 -6.11 -9.02 -11.99
N PHE A 65 -6.07 -9.51 -10.75
CA PHE A 65 -6.42 -8.74 -9.54
C PHE A 65 -5.20 -8.10 -8.86
N LEU A 66 -4.02 -8.18 -9.49
CA LEU A 66 -2.79 -7.62 -8.97
C LEU A 66 -2.92 -6.13 -8.68
N ASP A 67 -3.43 -5.38 -9.65
CA ASP A 67 -3.52 -3.92 -9.56
C ASP A 67 -4.50 -3.49 -8.46
N ASP A 68 -5.66 -4.15 -8.38
CA ASP A 68 -6.67 -3.90 -7.35
C ASP A 68 -6.14 -4.23 -5.96
N THR A 69 -5.46 -5.37 -5.80
CA THR A 69 -4.90 -5.78 -4.51
C THR A 69 -3.78 -4.84 -4.05
N LEU A 70 -2.90 -4.42 -4.96
CA LEU A 70 -1.84 -3.47 -4.65
C LEU A 70 -2.40 -2.09 -4.29
N ARG A 71 -3.42 -1.63 -5.02
CA ARG A 71 -4.13 -0.39 -4.72
C ARG A 71 -4.75 -0.45 -3.33
N ASP A 72 -5.51 -1.48 -3.02
CA ASP A 72 -6.27 -1.55 -1.77
C ASP A 72 -5.32 -1.62 -0.56
N ASN A 73 -4.24 -2.40 -0.66
CA ASN A 73 -3.20 -2.43 0.36
C ASN A 73 -2.47 -1.09 0.48
N PHE A 74 -2.16 -0.46 -0.65
CA PHE A 74 -1.52 0.85 -0.63
C PHE A 74 -2.39 1.89 0.05
N VAL A 75 -3.67 2.01 -0.33
CA VAL A 75 -4.62 2.96 0.28
C VAL A 75 -4.85 2.66 1.77
N LYS A 76 -4.90 1.39 2.16
CA LYS A 76 -5.09 0.99 3.57
C LYS A 76 -3.91 1.38 4.47
N VAL A 77 -2.69 1.33 3.93
CA VAL A 77 -1.45 1.42 4.73
C VAL A 77 -0.87 2.84 4.77
N LEU A 78 -1.35 3.77 3.93
CA LEU A 78 -0.94 5.16 3.98
C LEU A 78 -1.17 5.77 5.37
N GLU A 79 -0.13 6.39 5.92
CA GLU A 79 -0.18 7.08 7.22
C GLU A 79 -1.03 8.36 7.18
N ASP A 80 -1.09 9.03 6.02
CA ASP A 80 -1.81 10.29 5.86
C ASP A 80 -3.29 10.06 5.49
N GLU A 81 -4.18 10.25 6.47
CA GLU A 81 -5.62 10.14 6.32
C GLU A 81 -6.21 11.12 5.29
N GLN A 82 -5.62 12.31 5.10
CA GLN A 82 -6.10 13.27 4.11
C GLN A 82 -5.81 12.79 2.69
N ILE A 83 -4.62 12.22 2.48
CA ILE A 83 -4.25 11.58 1.21
C ILE A 83 -5.16 10.39 0.96
N GLN A 84 -5.39 9.55 1.98
CA GLN A 84 -6.29 8.40 1.89
C GLN A 84 -7.71 8.82 1.46
N GLY A 85 -8.28 9.83 2.11
CA GLY A 85 -9.60 10.36 1.75
C GLY A 85 -9.68 10.88 0.32
N LYS A 86 -8.63 11.56 -0.16
CA LYS A 86 -8.55 12.04 -1.55
C LYS A 86 -8.48 10.90 -2.57
N LEU A 87 -7.81 9.80 -2.22
CA LEU A 87 -7.74 8.62 -3.08
C LEU A 87 -9.07 7.86 -3.11
N LEU A 88 -9.76 7.74 -1.98
CA LEU A 88 -11.07 7.06 -1.88
C LEU A 88 -12.18 7.78 -2.66
N LEU A 89 -12.04 9.08 -2.90
CA LEU A 89 -12.99 9.87 -3.70
C LEU A 89 -12.77 9.75 -5.22
N LYS A 90 -11.70 9.09 -5.68
CA LYS A 90 -11.40 8.92 -7.12
C LYS A 90 -12.07 7.65 -7.64
N GLU A 91 -12.92 7.81 -8.66
CA GLU A 91 -13.46 6.68 -9.43
C GLU A 91 -12.37 6.02 -10.31
N ASP A 92 -12.44 4.71 -10.48
CA ASP A 92 -11.52 3.88 -11.28
C ASP A 92 -10.03 4.09 -10.96
N LEU A 93 -9.70 4.26 -9.69
CA LEU A 93 -8.32 4.42 -9.25
C LEU A 93 -7.52 3.14 -9.56
N LYS A 94 -6.43 3.30 -10.32
CA LYS A 94 -5.41 2.26 -10.57
C LYS A 94 -4.21 2.46 -9.65
N PHE A 95 -3.48 1.38 -9.35
CA PHE A 95 -2.32 1.46 -8.45
C PHE A 95 -1.28 2.48 -8.94
N SER A 96 -0.96 2.49 -10.24
CA SER A 96 -0.02 3.47 -10.82
C SER A 96 -0.46 4.91 -10.55
N ARG A 97 -1.76 5.19 -10.73
CA ARG A 97 -2.30 6.54 -10.55
C ARG A 97 -2.32 6.94 -9.08
N ALA A 98 -2.61 6.01 -8.18
CA ALA A 98 -2.50 6.23 -6.74
C ALA A 98 -1.07 6.61 -6.36
N CYS A 99 -0.07 5.88 -6.84
CA CYS A 99 1.34 6.18 -6.58
C CYS A 99 1.74 7.59 -7.05
N GLU A 100 1.29 8.02 -8.22
CA GLU A 100 1.58 9.37 -8.75
C GLU A 100 0.99 10.47 -7.86
N ILE A 101 -0.28 10.31 -7.46
CA ILE A 101 -0.99 11.29 -6.63
C ILE A 101 -0.28 11.44 -5.29
N VAL A 102 0.03 10.33 -4.62
CA VAL A 102 0.70 10.38 -3.31
C VAL A 102 2.09 10.98 -3.42
N GLN A 103 2.88 10.61 -4.43
CA GLN A 103 4.22 11.20 -4.64
C GLN A 103 4.15 12.71 -4.88
N HIS A 104 3.19 13.17 -5.69
CA HIS A 104 2.99 14.60 -5.93
C HIS A 104 2.59 15.33 -4.64
N MET A 105 1.73 14.73 -3.83
CA MET A 105 1.31 15.30 -2.55
C MET A 105 2.46 15.36 -1.54
N GLU A 106 3.23 14.28 -1.40
CA GLU A 106 4.40 14.20 -0.52
C GLU A 106 5.46 15.25 -0.91
N LEU A 107 5.69 15.44 -2.22
CA LEU A 107 6.57 16.48 -2.74
C LEU A 107 6.07 17.89 -2.37
N THR A 108 4.80 18.18 -2.67
CA THR A 108 4.18 19.47 -2.38
C THR A 108 4.24 19.79 -0.88
N GLN A 109 3.99 18.79 -0.03
CA GLN A 109 4.00 18.95 1.42
C GLN A 109 5.43 19.19 1.94
N ARG A 110 6.42 18.48 1.40
CA ARG A 110 7.83 18.70 1.71
C ARG A 110 8.29 20.10 1.33
N GLU A 111 7.90 20.58 0.15
CA GLU A 111 8.19 21.93 -0.31
C GLU A 111 7.54 22.98 0.60
N ASN A 112 6.25 22.85 0.90
CA ASN A 112 5.54 23.76 1.81
C ASN A 112 6.18 23.82 3.21
N CYS A 113 6.54 22.66 3.79
CA CYS A 113 7.26 22.61 5.06
C CYS A 113 8.61 23.34 5.00
N ARG A 114 9.35 23.20 3.88
CA ARG A 114 10.62 23.89 3.67
C ARG A 114 10.43 25.40 3.60
N TYR A 115 9.41 25.88 2.89
CA TYR A 115 9.07 27.31 2.84
C TYR A 115 8.76 27.87 4.24
N HIS A 116 7.94 27.17 5.05
CA HIS A 116 7.64 27.60 6.41
C HIS A 116 8.87 27.59 7.34
N GLN A 117 9.76 26.62 7.18
CA GLN A 117 11.03 26.60 7.93
C GLN A 117 11.97 27.74 7.53
N GLU A 118 12.02 28.10 6.25
CA GLU A 118 12.81 29.23 5.77
C GLU A 118 12.27 30.56 6.28
N GLU A 119 10.95 30.73 6.36
CA GLU A 119 10.31 31.90 6.99
C GLU A 119 10.66 32.00 8.48
N SER A 120 10.57 30.87 9.19
CA SER A 120 10.82 30.82 10.63
C SER A 120 12.29 31.13 10.96
N LYS A 121 13.23 30.66 10.12
CA LYS A 121 14.67 30.97 10.25
C LYS A 121 14.96 32.43 9.95
N LYS A 122 14.34 33.01 8.92
CA LYS A 122 14.50 34.44 8.59
C LYS A 122 14.02 35.34 9.73
N ALA A 123 12.88 35.01 10.35
CA ALA A 123 12.35 35.75 11.49
C ALA A 123 13.32 35.73 12.69
N VAL A 124 13.87 34.55 13.04
CA VAL A 124 14.85 34.39 14.12
C VAL A 124 16.14 35.20 13.86
N THR A 125 16.67 35.15 12.64
CA THR A 125 17.89 35.91 12.29
C THR A 125 17.67 37.43 12.32
N ILE A 126 16.46 37.91 12.04
CA ILE A 126 16.12 39.32 12.15
C ILE A 126 16.07 39.74 13.62
N GLU A 127 15.42 38.94 14.48
CA GLU A 127 15.35 39.24 15.92
C GLU A 127 16.74 39.25 16.60
N GLU A 128 17.61 38.29 16.26
CA GLU A 128 18.99 38.26 16.77
C GLU A 128 19.79 39.49 16.36
N ARG A 129 19.63 39.98 15.12
CA ARG A 129 20.31 41.20 14.64
C ARG A 129 19.76 42.49 15.25
N ILE A 130 18.47 42.55 15.55
CA ILE A 130 17.87 43.70 16.25
C ILE A 130 18.44 43.76 17.68
N SER A 131 18.51 42.61 18.38
CA SER A 131 19.06 42.55 19.73
C SER A 131 20.55 42.91 19.81
N SER A 132 21.35 42.61 18.78
CA SER A 132 22.78 42.94 18.74
C SER A 132 23.07 44.42 18.40
N THR A 133 22.09 45.16 17.89
CA THR A 133 22.23 46.59 17.53
C THR A 133 21.76 47.51 18.66
N LEU A 134 21.09 46.95 19.67
CA LEU A 134 20.59 47.64 20.88
C LEU A 134 21.59 47.60 22.06
N HIS A 135 22.76 46.98 21.88
CA HIS A 135 23.94 47.10 22.76
C HIS A 135 25.03 47.89 22.04
#